data_AF-A0AA39YY10-F1
#
_entry.id   AF-A0AA39YY10-F1
#
_cell.length_a   1.000
_cell.length_b   1.000
_cell.length_c   1.000
_cell.angle_alpha   90.00
_cell.angle_beta   90.00
_cell.angle_gamma   90.00
#
_symmetry.space_group_name_H-M   'P 1'
#
loop_
_entity.id
_entity.type
_entity.pdbx_description
1 polymer ?
#
loop_
_entity_poly.entity_id
_entity_poly.type
_entity_poly.pdbx_seq_one_letter_code
_entity_poly.pdbx_strand_id
1 'polypeptide(L)'
;MDHLPLGFTFSFTFQQVAIDKGIMARWDKGFDIPDTIGKDVCALLQEQIDKLGIPVRVTALANDTVGTLMARSYTSLGDGSSILGAVFGTGTNGAYVEKRENVTRLGLSDEQANDMIVNTEWGSFDESLTVLPETPYDKKLDEVDIHPGEQMLEKRVSGMYLGELFRLALLSVLEKSELGFLKSSSKGRLSKDSPLFKPYGLDTSIMSTIEADETTLLSVTRRCLEKEFGLARASIEDAAVAKIIAEAIGRRAARLSGAAIAAVVIKTGRLNDSSGKANYLDVGVEGSLVEHYPGFEENIRDALRDVPQIGLEGERRIRIGLARDGSGVGAALIAMVADKQRAQAVKAGANGGLDATGKGLEVVEERKLSAADTGPASEQLVSAV
;
A
#
# COMPACT_ATOMS: atom_id res chain seq x y z
N MET A 1 8.01 35.59 -9.74
CA MET A 1 8.28 35.42 -8.30
C MET A 1 8.86 34.03 -8.13
N ASP A 2 9.79 33.84 -7.19
CA ASP A 2 10.25 32.50 -6.85
C ASP A 2 9.11 31.78 -6.13
N HIS A 3 8.56 30.73 -6.73
CA HIS A 3 7.52 29.90 -6.12
C HIS A 3 8.19 28.75 -5.35
N LEU A 4 7.62 28.37 -4.21
CA LEU A 4 7.98 27.14 -3.51
C LEU A 4 7.37 25.93 -4.26
N PRO A 5 8.17 24.95 -4.71
CA PRO A 5 7.65 23.74 -5.33
C PRO A 5 6.99 22.84 -4.29
N LEU A 6 5.77 22.40 -4.58
CA LEU A 6 4.98 21.51 -3.73
C LEU A 6 4.79 20.16 -4.40
N GLY A 7 5.10 19.10 -3.64
CA GLY A 7 4.72 17.75 -3.95
C GLY A 7 3.38 17.44 -3.28
N PHE A 8 2.40 17.06 -4.08
CA PHE A 8 1.08 16.70 -3.62
C PHE A 8 0.97 15.18 -3.53
N THR A 9 1.06 14.62 -2.33
CA THR A 9 0.70 13.21 -2.12
C THR A 9 -0.82 13.08 -2.10
N PHE A 10 -1.36 12.32 -3.04
CA PHE A 10 -2.78 12.11 -3.21
C PHE A 10 -3.09 10.61 -3.20
N SER A 11 -3.31 10.07 -2.01
CA SER A 11 -3.50 8.62 -1.78
C SER A 11 -4.92 8.16 -2.13
N PHE A 12 -5.34 8.37 -3.37
CA PHE A 12 -6.59 7.88 -3.94
C PHE A 12 -6.33 7.28 -5.31
N THR A 13 -7.32 6.61 -5.89
CA THR A 13 -7.20 6.12 -7.26
C THR A 13 -7.29 7.29 -8.27
N PHE A 14 -6.19 7.57 -8.99
CA PHE A 14 -6.16 8.59 -10.05
C PHE A 14 -5.38 8.09 -11.27
N GLN A 15 -5.72 8.61 -12.46
CA GLN A 15 -4.95 8.42 -13.66
C GLN A 15 -3.88 9.50 -13.76
N GLN A 16 -2.62 9.15 -13.58
CA GLN A 16 -1.51 10.08 -13.76
C GLN A 16 -1.23 10.29 -15.25
N VAL A 17 -1.31 11.55 -15.69
CA VAL A 17 -1.06 11.95 -17.09
C VAL A 17 0.30 12.63 -17.22
N ALA A 18 0.72 13.38 -16.20
CA ALA A 18 2.04 13.96 -16.09
C ALA A 18 2.48 13.96 -14.62
N ILE A 19 3.74 14.32 -14.37
CA ILE A 19 4.26 14.37 -13.00
C ILE A 19 3.45 15.33 -12.12
N ASP A 20 2.91 16.41 -12.67
CA ASP A 20 2.10 17.43 -11.99
C ASP A 20 0.62 17.41 -12.41
N LYS A 21 0.12 16.27 -12.93
CA LYS A 21 -1.25 16.15 -13.44
C LYS A 21 -1.84 14.77 -13.18
N GLY A 22 -2.98 14.73 -12.49
CA GLY A 22 -3.72 13.49 -12.22
C GLY A 22 -5.22 13.67 -12.32
N ILE A 23 -5.86 12.80 -13.11
CA ILE A 23 -7.31 12.80 -13.30
C ILE A 23 -7.94 11.89 -12.24
N MET A 24 -8.81 12.44 -11.42
CA MET A 24 -9.50 11.67 -10.38
C MET A 24 -10.35 10.56 -10.99
N ALA A 25 -10.13 9.31 -10.61
CA ALA A 25 -10.87 8.18 -11.16
C ALA A 25 -12.09 7.85 -10.30
N ARG A 26 -11.88 7.63 -9.00
CA ARG A 26 -12.93 7.32 -8.02
C ARG A 26 -12.47 7.69 -6.62
N TRP A 27 -13.41 7.98 -5.73
CA TRP A 27 -13.11 8.08 -4.31
C TRP A 27 -13.11 6.69 -3.67
N ASP A 28 -12.23 6.53 -2.69
CA ASP A 28 -12.13 5.37 -1.83
C ASP A 28 -12.06 5.83 -0.36
N LYS A 29 -11.88 4.91 0.58
CA LYS A 29 -11.70 5.20 2.02
C LYS A 29 -12.85 6.02 2.63
N GLY A 30 -14.08 5.86 2.12
CA GLY A 30 -15.29 6.51 2.63
C GLY A 30 -15.50 7.96 2.19
N PHE A 31 -14.70 8.48 1.25
CA PHE A 31 -14.94 9.78 0.64
C PHE A 31 -15.97 9.69 -0.50
N ASP A 32 -16.77 10.74 -0.67
CA ASP A 32 -17.73 10.87 -1.78
C ASP A 32 -17.89 12.36 -2.15
N ILE A 33 -17.02 12.83 -3.07
CA ILE A 33 -17.06 14.20 -3.60
C ILE A 33 -17.25 14.12 -5.12
N PRO A 34 -18.51 14.03 -5.61
CA PRO A 34 -18.81 13.79 -7.03
C PRO A 34 -18.18 14.80 -7.97
N ASP A 35 -18.11 16.06 -7.54
CA ASP A 35 -17.57 17.17 -8.33
C ASP A 35 -16.10 17.02 -8.69
N THR A 36 -15.34 16.14 -8.03
CA THR A 36 -13.91 15.95 -8.29
C THR A 36 -13.65 14.89 -9.37
N ILE A 37 -14.58 13.96 -9.60
CA ILE A 37 -14.40 12.84 -10.52
C ILE A 37 -14.16 13.35 -11.96
N GLY A 38 -13.14 12.80 -12.63
CA GLY A 38 -12.75 13.19 -13.98
C GLY A 38 -12.01 14.53 -14.08
N LYS A 39 -11.70 15.20 -12.97
CA LYS A 39 -10.97 16.47 -12.96
C LYS A 39 -9.50 16.29 -12.55
N ASP A 40 -8.69 17.25 -12.99
CA ASP A 40 -7.29 17.34 -12.61
C ASP A 40 -7.14 17.89 -11.19
N VAL A 41 -6.77 17.02 -10.25
CA VAL A 41 -6.67 17.37 -8.82
C VAL A 41 -5.55 18.37 -8.54
N CYS A 42 -4.49 18.39 -9.35
CA CYS A 42 -3.41 19.36 -9.22
C CYS A 42 -3.86 20.75 -9.63
N ALA A 43 -4.61 20.85 -10.73
CA ALA A 43 -5.17 22.11 -11.19
C ALA A 43 -6.19 22.67 -10.18
N LEU A 44 -7.05 21.80 -9.63
CA LEU A 44 -8.02 22.19 -8.59
C LEU A 44 -7.33 22.78 -7.36
N LEU A 45 -6.24 22.15 -6.89
CA LEU A 45 -5.46 22.64 -5.76
C LEU A 45 -4.73 23.96 -6.12
N GLN A 46 -4.08 24.01 -7.29
CA GLN A 46 -3.34 25.20 -7.73
C GLN A 46 -4.24 26.43 -7.86
N GLU A 47 -5.47 26.27 -8.37
CA GLU A 47 -6.44 27.36 -8.50
C GLU A 47 -6.73 28.02 -7.15
N GLN A 48 -6.86 27.23 -6.08
CA GLN A 48 -7.13 27.76 -4.74
C GLN A 48 -5.88 28.40 -4.12
N ILE A 49 -4.70 27.83 -4.36
CA ILE A 49 -3.41 28.42 -3.95
C ILE A 49 -3.24 29.80 -4.59
N ASP A 50 -3.52 29.93 -5.88
CA ASP A 50 -3.40 31.17 -6.64
C ASP A 50 -4.40 32.22 -6.16
N LYS A 51 -5.66 31.83 -5.90
CA LYS A 51 -6.70 32.73 -5.34
C LYS A 51 -6.30 33.32 -4.00
N LEU A 52 -5.56 32.57 -3.19
CA LEU A 52 -5.05 33.02 -1.90
C LEU A 52 -3.75 33.84 -2.01
N GLY A 53 -3.18 33.98 -3.22
CA GLY A 53 -1.93 34.71 -3.45
C GLY A 53 -0.71 34.05 -2.80
N ILE A 54 -0.77 32.75 -2.53
CA ILE A 54 0.30 32.01 -1.87
C ILE A 54 1.38 31.68 -2.92
N PRO A 55 2.68 32.00 -2.69
CA PRO A 55 3.74 31.78 -3.67
C PRO A 55 4.19 30.31 -3.71
N VAL A 56 3.26 29.40 -3.96
CA VAL A 56 3.46 27.95 -4.03
C VAL A 56 3.00 27.44 -5.39
N ARG A 57 3.70 26.44 -5.93
CA ARG A 57 3.33 25.77 -7.16
C ARG A 57 3.27 24.27 -6.94
N VAL A 58 2.17 23.62 -7.31
CA VAL A 58 2.09 22.16 -7.42
C VAL A 58 2.99 21.74 -8.57
N THR A 59 4.10 21.06 -8.25
CA THR A 59 5.10 20.61 -9.24
C THR A 59 5.16 19.10 -9.39
N ALA A 60 4.52 18.37 -8.47
CA ALA A 60 4.39 16.93 -8.56
C ALA A 60 3.11 16.45 -7.87
N LEU A 61 2.54 15.37 -8.39
CA LEU A 61 1.53 14.51 -7.81
C LEU A 61 2.16 13.15 -7.58
N ALA A 62 1.99 12.60 -6.39
CA ALA A 62 2.56 11.31 -6.02
C ALA A 62 1.54 10.45 -5.27
N ASN A 63 1.67 9.13 -5.42
CA ASN A 63 1.12 8.18 -4.47
C ASN A 63 2.05 8.10 -3.25
N ASP A 64 1.50 7.77 -2.08
CA ASP A 64 2.24 7.61 -0.83
C ASP A 64 3.38 6.60 -0.97
N THR A 65 3.16 5.46 -1.62
CA THR A 65 4.21 4.44 -1.83
C THR A 65 5.37 4.93 -2.69
N VAL A 66 5.12 5.81 -3.66
CA VAL A 66 6.16 6.48 -4.46
C VAL A 66 6.96 7.42 -3.56
N GLY A 67 6.28 8.14 -2.67
CA GLY A 67 6.90 8.95 -1.63
C GLY A 67 7.79 8.12 -0.70
N THR A 68 7.29 7.00 -0.18
CA THR A 68 8.02 6.03 0.64
C THR A 68 9.29 5.54 -0.06
N LEU A 69 9.19 5.17 -1.35
CA LEU A 69 10.35 4.75 -2.16
C LEU A 69 11.39 5.87 -2.26
N MET A 70 10.95 7.10 -2.54
CA MET A 70 11.84 8.25 -2.71
C MET A 70 12.53 8.65 -1.41
N ALA A 71 11.81 8.65 -0.29
CA ALA A 71 12.36 8.92 1.03
C ALA A 71 13.39 7.85 1.43
N ARG A 72 13.12 6.56 1.13
CA ARG A 72 14.09 5.49 1.36
C ARG A 72 15.32 5.65 0.47
N SER A 73 15.12 5.94 -0.81
CA SER A 73 16.23 6.14 -1.76
C SER A 73 17.14 7.29 -1.37
N TYR A 74 16.59 8.34 -0.75
CA TYR A 74 17.37 9.48 -0.28
C TYR A 74 18.18 9.16 0.98
N THR A 75 17.67 8.29 1.85
CA THR A 75 18.31 7.92 3.12
C THR A 75 19.14 6.63 3.04
N SER A 76 19.09 5.94 1.91
CA SER A 76 19.84 4.72 1.65
C SER A 76 21.36 4.95 1.68
N LEU A 77 22.09 3.95 2.15
CA LEU A 77 23.55 3.93 2.09
C LEU A 77 24.02 3.70 0.65
N GLY A 78 25.17 4.25 0.28
CA GLY A 78 25.71 4.20 -1.09
C GLY A 78 26.11 2.79 -1.59
N ASP A 79 25.98 1.76 -0.76
CA ASP A 79 26.21 0.35 -1.10
C ASP A 79 24.93 -0.42 -1.46
N GLY A 80 23.78 0.26 -1.48
CA GLY A 80 22.48 -0.34 -1.75
C GLY A 80 21.72 0.30 -2.91
N SER A 81 20.78 -0.46 -3.45
CA SER A 81 19.85 -0.02 -4.49
C SER A 81 18.44 -0.01 -3.90
N SER A 82 17.82 1.16 -3.80
CA SER A 82 16.41 1.25 -3.42
C SER A 82 15.55 0.76 -4.56
N ILE A 83 14.76 -0.28 -4.30
CA ILE A 83 13.98 -0.98 -5.33
C ILE A 83 12.48 -0.84 -5.12
N LEU A 84 12.03 -0.69 -3.88
CA LEU A 84 10.62 -0.76 -3.50
C LEU A 84 10.34 0.18 -2.33
N GLY A 85 9.26 0.95 -2.44
CA GLY A 85 8.55 1.58 -1.33
C GLY A 85 7.23 0.83 -1.14
N ALA A 86 6.95 0.36 0.07
CA ALA A 86 5.76 -0.41 0.39
C ALA A 86 5.06 0.17 1.62
N VAL A 87 3.73 0.18 1.57
CA VAL A 87 2.88 0.62 2.68
C VAL A 87 2.14 -0.61 3.23
N PHE A 88 2.26 -0.83 4.54
CA PHE A 88 1.55 -1.86 5.30
C PHE A 88 0.87 -1.19 6.51
N GLY A 89 -0.32 -0.64 6.29
CA GLY A 89 -1.06 0.14 7.28
C GLY A 89 -2.55 -0.14 7.20
N THR A 90 -3.37 0.91 7.18
CA THR A 90 -4.82 0.80 6.92
C THR A 90 -5.10 0.11 5.58
N GLY A 91 -4.31 0.41 4.55
CA GLY A 91 -4.27 -0.30 3.28
C GLY A 91 -2.93 -1.00 3.03
N THR A 92 -2.77 -1.59 1.85
CA THR A 92 -1.49 -2.10 1.38
C THR A 92 -1.23 -1.75 -0.07
N ASN A 93 -0.04 -1.23 -0.36
CA ASN A 93 0.38 -0.93 -1.72
C ASN A 93 1.92 -0.93 -1.83
N GLY A 94 2.46 -0.96 -3.05
CA GLY A 94 3.87 -0.83 -3.32
C GLY A 94 4.16 -0.09 -4.63
N ALA A 95 5.24 0.68 -4.64
CA ALA A 95 5.81 1.30 -5.82
C ALA A 95 7.28 0.90 -5.97
N TYR A 96 7.68 0.51 -7.17
CA TYR A 96 9.01 -0.04 -7.41
C TYR A 96 9.69 0.59 -8.62
N VAL A 97 11.02 0.45 -8.69
CA VAL A 97 11.83 0.93 -9.82
C VAL A 97 11.93 -0.15 -10.88
N GLU A 98 11.32 0.09 -12.04
CA GLU A 98 11.31 -0.80 -13.20
C GLU A 98 12.18 -0.22 -14.32
N LYS A 99 12.73 -1.08 -15.17
CA LYS A 99 13.34 -0.62 -16.42
C LYS A 99 12.25 -0.21 -17.39
N ARG A 100 12.38 0.97 -18.00
CA ARG A 100 11.37 1.48 -18.94
C ARG A 100 11.11 0.57 -20.14
N GLU A 101 12.09 -0.23 -20.58
CA GLU A 101 11.93 -1.25 -21.62
C GLU A 101 10.89 -2.34 -21.28
N ASN A 102 10.67 -2.60 -19.98
CA ASN A 102 9.67 -3.56 -19.52
C ASN A 102 8.25 -2.98 -19.47
N VAL A 103 8.09 -1.65 -19.65
CA VAL A 103 6.80 -0.96 -19.59
C VAL A 103 6.22 -0.80 -21.00
N THR A 104 5.81 -1.92 -21.60
CA THR A 104 5.40 -2.00 -23.02
C THR A 104 4.17 -1.17 -23.38
N ARG A 105 3.26 -0.93 -22.41
CA ARG A 105 2.02 -0.18 -22.61
C ARG A 105 2.23 1.23 -23.17
N LEU A 106 3.38 1.84 -22.89
CA LEU A 106 3.67 3.22 -23.30
C LEU A 106 4.24 3.34 -24.72
N GLY A 107 4.52 2.22 -25.41
CA GLY A 107 4.98 2.21 -26.80
C GLY A 107 6.27 3.00 -27.06
N LEU A 108 7.16 3.05 -26.06
CA LEU A 108 8.38 3.88 -26.09
C LEU A 108 9.51 3.15 -26.82
N SER A 109 10.34 3.88 -27.56
CA SER A 109 11.52 3.34 -28.25
C SER A 109 12.68 3.01 -27.31
N ASP A 110 13.46 1.97 -27.62
CA ASP A 110 14.60 1.46 -26.84
C ASP A 110 15.72 2.49 -26.57
N GLU A 111 15.78 3.58 -27.33
CA GLU A 111 16.85 4.59 -27.24
C GLU A 111 16.81 5.45 -25.96
N GLN A 112 15.82 5.27 -25.08
CA GLN A 112 15.65 5.99 -23.81
C GLN A 112 15.72 5.06 -22.59
N ALA A 113 16.74 4.21 -22.52
CA ALA A 113 17.00 3.29 -21.41
C ALA A 113 17.20 4.04 -20.07
N ASN A 114 16.09 4.35 -19.40
CA ASN A 114 16.03 4.95 -18.09
C ASN A 114 15.11 4.09 -17.20
N ASP A 115 15.29 4.22 -15.89
CA ASP A 115 14.38 3.63 -14.92
C ASP A 115 13.06 4.43 -14.88
N MET A 116 11.97 3.76 -14.52
CA MET A 116 10.63 4.31 -14.31
C MET A 116 10.08 3.77 -12.99
N ILE A 117 9.45 4.63 -12.19
CA ILE A 117 8.73 4.19 -11.00
C ILE A 117 7.35 3.70 -11.44
N VAL A 118 6.99 2.49 -11.02
CA VAL A 118 5.68 1.88 -11.23
C VAL A 118 4.99 1.77 -9.89
N ASN A 119 3.87 2.48 -9.72
CA ASN A 119 2.92 2.24 -8.65
C ASN A 119 2.07 1.03 -9.03
N THR A 120 2.09 -0.02 -8.20
CA THR A 120 1.49 -1.31 -8.54
C THR A 120 0.01 -1.39 -8.22
N GLU A 121 -0.46 -0.64 -7.22
CA GLU A 121 -1.81 -0.83 -6.63
C GLU A 121 -2.09 -2.31 -6.32
N TRP A 122 -1.08 -3.02 -5.78
CA TRP A 122 -1.12 -4.48 -5.60
C TRP A 122 -2.21 -4.97 -4.65
N GLY A 123 -2.92 -4.08 -3.96
CA GLY A 123 -4.05 -4.44 -3.11
C GLY A 123 -5.14 -5.18 -3.87
N SER A 124 -5.28 -4.86 -5.17
CA SER A 124 -6.18 -5.49 -6.15
C SER A 124 -5.71 -6.87 -6.64
N PHE A 125 -4.55 -7.37 -6.20
CA PHE A 125 -4.04 -8.64 -6.71
C PHE A 125 -5.01 -9.80 -6.44
N ASP A 126 -5.24 -10.60 -7.50
CA ASP A 126 -6.01 -11.84 -7.51
C ASP A 126 -7.49 -11.69 -7.12
N GLU A 127 -8.20 -10.74 -7.74
CA GLU A 127 -9.66 -10.56 -7.58
C GLU A 127 -10.47 -11.82 -7.89
N SER A 128 -10.00 -12.66 -8.82
CA SER A 128 -10.61 -13.94 -9.16
C SER A 128 -10.28 -15.08 -8.17
N LEU A 129 -9.46 -14.82 -7.14
CA LEU A 129 -9.06 -15.77 -6.10
C LEU A 129 -8.51 -17.11 -6.63
N THR A 130 -7.62 -17.03 -7.62
CA THR A 130 -6.99 -18.21 -8.21
C THR A 130 -5.82 -18.73 -7.38
N VAL A 131 -5.18 -17.88 -6.56
CA VAL A 131 -3.98 -18.22 -5.81
C VAL A 131 -4.01 -17.79 -4.35
N LEU A 132 -4.71 -16.72 -4.01
CA LEU A 132 -4.83 -16.23 -2.64
C LEU A 132 -5.63 -17.23 -1.80
N PRO A 133 -5.17 -17.57 -0.59
CA PRO A 133 -5.93 -18.44 0.29
C PRO A 133 -7.23 -17.74 0.70
N GLU A 134 -8.34 -18.47 0.65
CA GLU A 134 -9.63 -18.01 1.14
C GLU A 134 -10.08 -18.86 2.32
N THR A 135 -10.42 -18.19 3.42
CA THR A 135 -11.10 -18.80 4.55
C THR A 135 -12.59 -18.41 4.56
N PRO A 136 -13.44 -19.15 5.29
CA PRO A 136 -14.83 -18.73 5.50
C PRO A 136 -14.97 -17.34 6.14
N TYR A 137 -13.93 -16.83 6.80
CA TYR A 137 -13.92 -15.49 7.40
C TYR A 137 -13.62 -14.41 6.36
N ASP A 138 -12.68 -14.69 5.45
CA ASP A 138 -12.36 -13.79 4.33
C ASP A 138 -13.59 -13.62 3.43
N LYS A 139 -14.26 -14.74 3.11
CA LYS A 139 -15.50 -14.72 2.32
C LYS A 139 -16.62 -13.92 2.99
N LYS A 140 -16.87 -14.13 4.28
CA LYS A 140 -17.88 -13.37 5.03
C LYS A 140 -17.57 -11.88 5.09
N LEU A 141 -16.30 -11.52 5.22
CA LEU A 141 -15.86 -10.12 5.22
C LEU A 141 -16.11 -9.49 3.85
N ASP A 142 -15.73 -10.17 2.77
CA ASP A 142 -15.87 -9.66 1.40
C ASP A 142 -17.35 -9.50 0.97
N GLU A 143 -18.22 -10.44 1.34
CA GLU A 143 -19.65 -10.41 0.99
C GLU A 143 -20.40 -9.16 1.50
N VAL A 144 -19.91 -8.54 2.59
CA VAL A 144 -20.54 -7.38 3.23
C VAL A 144 -19.71 -6.10 3.11
N ASP A 145 -18.59 -6.17 2.41
CA ASP A 145 -17.75 -5.02 2.11
C ASP A 145 -18.45 -4.06 1.14
N ILE A 146 -17.98 -2.81 1.09
CA ILE A 146 -18.51 -1.80 0.16
C ILE A 146 -18.21 -2.14 -1.31
N HIS A 147 -17.14 -2.91 -1.56
CA HIS A 147 -16.72 -3.35 -2.89
C HIS A 147 -16.43 -4.86 -2.88
N PRO A 148 -17.45 -5.75 -2.83
CA PRO A 148 -17.25 -7.19 -2.85
C PRO A 148 -16.48 -7.66 -4.09
N GLY A 149 -15.50 -8.55 -3.92
CA GLY A 149 -14.65 -9.07 -4.99
C GLY A 149 -13.48 -8.17 -5.42
N GLU A 150 -13.41 -6.92 -4.94
CA GLU A 150 -12.28 -6.02 -5.19
C GLU A 150 -11.26 -6.08 -4.03
N GLN A 151 -10.01 -5.65 -4.29
CA GLN A 151 -8.99 -5.45 -3.24
C GLN A 151 -8.66 -6.72 -2.42
N MET A 152 -8.58 -7.89 -3.08
CA MET A 152 -8.52 -9.18 -2.40
C MET A 152 -7.23 -9.43 -1.62
N LEU A 153 -6.08 -8.95 -2.08
CA LEU A 153 -4.86 -9.00 -1.28
C LEU A 153 -4.94 -8.06 -0.07
N GLU A 154 -5.47 -6.85 -0.28
CA GLU A 154 -5.61 -5.85 0.78
C GLU A 154 -6.49 -6.34 1.93
N LYS A 155 -7.65 -6.93 1.62
CA LYS A 155 -8.57 -7.54 2.60
C LYS A 155 -7.92 -8.62 3.48
N ARG A 156 -6.81 -9.21 3.03
CA ARG A 156 -6.08 -10.26 3.76
C ARG A 156 -4.88 -9.75 4.55
N VAL A 157 -4.42 -8.53 4.26
CA VAL A 157 -3.15 -8.00 4.76
C VAL A 157 -3.34 -6.77 5.63
N SER A 158 -4.23 -5.86 5.24
CA SER A 158 -4.22 -4.51 5.81
C SER A 158 -4.92 -4.42 7.16
N GLY A 159 -4.45 -3.46 7.96
CA GLY A 159 -4.94 -3.21 9.31
C GLY A 159 -6.39 -2.74 9.38
N MET A 160 -7.00 -2.38 8.24
CA MET A 160 -8.45 -2.13 8.18
C MET A 160 -9.27 -3.41 8.39
N TYR A 161 -8.75 -4.57 7.97
CA TYR A 161 -9.52 -5.82 7.92
C TYR A 161 -9.08 -6.87 8.94
N LEU A 162 -7.84 -6.82 9.45
CA LEU A 162 -7.35 -7.87 10.37
C LEU A 162 -8.21 -7.99 11.65
N GLY A 163 -8.58 -6.87 12.26
CA GLY A 163 -9.48 -6.86 13.42
C GLY A 163 -10.87 -7.45 13.14
N GLU A 164 -11.40 -7.23 11.94
CA GLU A 164 -12.70 -7.79 11.52
C GLU A 164 -12.60 -9.31 11.27
N LEU A 165 -11.53 -9.77 10.62
CA LEU A 165 -11.25 -11.20 10.48
C LEU A 165 -11.09 -11.88 11.84
N PHE A 166 -10.42 -11.21 12.77
CA PHE A 166 -10.29 -11.68 14.15
C PHE A 166 -11.65 -11.80 14.83
N ARG A 167 -12.51 -10.77 14.71
CA ARG A 167 -13.88 -10.78 15.22
C ARG A 167 -14.71 -11.94 14.64
N LEU A 168 -14.67 -12.13 13.32
CA LEU A 168 -15.41 -13.20 12.64
C LEU A 168 -14.95 -14.59 13.07
N ALA A 169 -13.64 -14.79 13.25
CA ALA A 169 -13.07 -16.03 13.75
C ALA A 169 -13.49 -16.30 15.20
N LEU A 170 -13.46 -15.29 16.07
CA LEU A 170 -13.93 -15.41 17.46
C LEU A 170 -15.42 -15.74 17.53
N LEU A 171 -16.27 -15.12 16.70
CA LEU A 171 -17.69 -15.45 16.63
C LEU A 171 -17.93 -16.90 16.21
N SER A 172 -17.20 -17.39 15.21
CA SER A 172 -17.26 -18.79 14.77
C SER A 172 -16.90 -19.77 15.89
N VAL A 173 -15.92 -19.41 16.73
CA VAL A 173 -15.55 -20.23 17.91
C VAL A 173 -16.61 -20.12 19.02
N LEU A 174 -17.19 -18.94 19.23
CA LEU A 174 -18.25 -18.71 20.21
C LEU A 174 -19.52 -19.52 19.90
N GLU A 175 -19.87 -19.66 18.62
CA GLU A 175 -21.02 -20.47 18.17
C GLU A 175 -20.82 -21.97 18.42
N LYS A 176 -19.58 -22.44 18.45
CA LYS A 176 -19.20 -23.84 18.69
C LYS A 176 -19.06 -24.11 20.18
N SER A 177 -20.19 -24.32 20.83
CA SER A 177 -20.25 -24.45 22.29
C SER A 177 -19.28 -25.52 22.83
N GLU A 178 -19.05 -26.62 22.13
CA GLU A 178 -18.11 -27.68 22.49
C GLU A 178 -16.67 -27.18 22.73
N LEU A 179 -16.27 -26.05 22.14
CA LEU A 179 -14.94 -25.45 22.31
C LEU A 179 -14.79 -24.68 23.63
N GLY A 180 -15.89 -24.44 24.36
CA GLY A 180 -15.84 -23.86 25.70
C GLY A 180 -15.44 -22.37 25.77
N PHE A 181 -15.24 -21.70 24.63
CA PHE A 181 -14.84 -20.31 24.57
C PHE A 181 -15.86 -19.39 25.26
N LEU A 182 -15.37 -18.57 26.19
CA LEU A 182 -16.11 -17.66 27.05
C LEU A 182 -17.23 -18.31 27.90
N LYS A 183 -17.23 -19.64 28.05
CA LYS A 183 -18.23 -20.36 28.87
C LYS A 183 -18.00 -20.24 30.38
N SER A 184 -16.75 -20.21 30.83
CA SER A 184 -16.42 -20.11 32.27
C SER A 184 -16.50 -18.67 32.77
N SER A 185 -16.20 -17.71 31.89
CA SER A 185 -16.36 -16.28 32.09
C SER A 185 -17.82 -15.83 32.23
N SER A 186 -18.78 -16.68 31.85
CA SER A 186 -20.20 -16.34 31.78
C SER A 186 -20.96 -16.41 33.11
N LYS A 187 -20.31 -16.27 34.28
CA LYS A 187 -21.04 -15.83 35.49
C LYS A 187 -21.57 -14.40 35.32
N GLY A 188 -21.05 -13.64 34.34
CA GLY A 188 -21.73 -12.51 33.69
C GLY A 188 -21.83 -12.78 32.20
N ARG A 189 -23.04 -12.79 31.63
CA ARG A 189 -23.24 -12.95 30.17
C ARG A 189 -22.45 -11.87 29.43
N LEU A 190 -21.82 -12.25 28.31
CA LEU A 190 -21.26 -11.30 27.36
C LEU A 190 -22.35 -10.26 27.01
N SER A 191 -22.02 -8.97 27.12
CA SER A 191 -23.00 -7.92 26.85
C SER A 191 -23.50 -8.04 25.41
N LYS A 192 -24.81 -7.88 25.20
CA LYS A 192 -25.37 -7.81 23.84
C LYS A 192 -24.78 -6.66 23.02
N ASP A 193 -24.28 -5.64 23.71
CA ASP A 193 -23.66 -4.46 23.10
C ASP A 193 -22.15 -4.62 22.90
N SER A 194 -21.58 -5.80 23.19
CA SER A 194 -20.17 -6.09 23.01
C SER A 194 -19.73 -5.78 21.57
N PRO A 195 -18.56 -5.15 21.37
CA PRO A 195 -18.00 -4.92 20.05
C PRO A 195 -17.78 -6.22 19.25
N LEU A 196 -17.65 -7.38 19.91
CA LEU A 196 -17.59 -8.68 19.25
C LEU A 196 -18.81 -8.95 18.33
N PHE A 197 -19.98 -8.42 18.69
CA PHE A 197 -21.22 -8.59 17.93
C PHE A 197 -21.50 -7.48 16.91
N LYS A 198 -20.60 -6.49 16.78
CA LYS A 198 -20.75 -5.36 15.87
C LYS A 198 -19.74 -5.50 14.73
N PRO A 199 -20.15 -5.47 13.45
CA PRO A 199 -19.21 -5.40 12.32
C PRO A 199 -18.20 -4.26 12.53
N TYR A 200 -16.92 -4.56 12.31
CA TYR A 200 -15.79 -3.66 12.59
C TYR A 200 -15.73 -3.14 14.02
N GLY A 201 -16.34 -3.84 14.98
CA GLY A 201 -16.28 -3.49 16.39
C GLY A 201 -14.92 -3.74 17.02
N LEU A 202 -14.04 -4.52 16.36
CA LEU A 202 -12.68 -4.77 16.80
C LEU A 202 -11.69 -4.21 15.78
N ASP A 203 -10.82 -3.33 16.24
CA ASP A 203 -9.69 -2.84 15.47
C ASP A 203 -8.49 -3.79 15.56
N THR A 204 -7.50 -3.61 14.69
CA THR A 204 -6.28 -4.45 14.67
C THR A 204 -5.40 -4.27 15.91
N SER A 205 -5.54 -3.18 16.67
CA SER A 205 -4.73 -2.93 17.88
C SER A 205 -5.02 -3.92 19.02
N ILE A 206 -6.23 -4.51 19.05
CA ILE A 206 -6.51 -5.62 19.96
C ILE A 206 -5.57 -6.79 19.71
N MET A 207 -5.31 -7.12 18.44
CA MET A 207 -4.44 -8.23 18.05
C MET A 207 -2.99 -7.90 18.41
N SER A 208 -2.52 -6.67 18.14
CA SER A 208 -1.19 -6.21 18.56
C SER A 208 -0.99 -6.36 20.07
N THR A 209 -2.00 -6.02 20.87
CA THR A 209 -1.94 -6.14 22.34
C THR A 209 -1.86 -7.60 22.78
N ILE A 210 -2.63 -8.48 22.14
CA ILE A 210 -2.69 -9.91 22.43
C ILE A 210 -1.39 -10.61 22.04
N GLU A 211 -0.84 -10.32 20.86
CA GLU A 211 0.40 -10.93 20.38
C GLU A 211 1.61 -10.50 21.22
N ALA A 212 1.66 -9.23 21.64
CA ALA A 212 2.73 -8.72 22.51
C ALA A 212 2.76 -9.31 23.92
N ASP A 213 1.72 -10.03 24.35
CA ASP A 213 1.65 -10.63 25.69
C ASP A 213 2.50 -11.90 25.82
N GLU A 214 3.72 -11.76 26.34
CA GLU A 214 4.62 -12.88 26.63
C GLU A 214 4.44 -13.46 28.05
N THR A 215 3.42 -13.02 28.80
CA THR A 215 3.24 -13.48 30.19
C THR A 215 2.73 -14.91 30.24
N THR A 216 3.26 -15.72 31.15
CA THR A 216 2.89 -17.15 31.28
C THR A 216 1.39 -17.39 31.51
N LEU A 217 0.70 -16.44 32.15
CA LEU A 217 -0.73 -16.52 32.44
C LEU A 217 -1.60 -15.68 31.50
N LEU A 218 -1.02 -15.17 30.40
CA LEU A 218 -1.66 -14.31 29.42
C LEU A 218 -2.44 -13.14 30.07
N SER A 219 -1.82 -12.51 31.06
CA SER A 219 -2.48 -11.54 31.93
C SER A 219 -2.87 -10.24 31.20
N VAL A 220 -2.09 -9.83 30.20
CA VAL A 220 -2.38 -8.64 29.38
C VAL A 220 -3.52 -8.95 28.41
N THR A 221 -3.46 -10.11 27.75
CA THR A 221 -4.50 -10.65 26.87
C THR A 221 -5.82 -10.76 27.63
N ARG A 222 -5.82 -11.38 28.81
CA ARG A 222 -7.04 -11.54 29.64
C ARG A 222 -7.66 -10.18 29.98
N ARG A 223 -6.86 -9.20 30.39
CA ARG A 223 -7.34 -7.84 30.68
C ARG A 223 -7.87 -7.13 29.44
N CYS A 224 -7.22 -7.35 28.29
CA CYS A 224 -7.65 -6.83 27.00
C CYS A 224 -9.04 -7.39 26.65
N LEU A 225 -9.23 -8.72 26.71
CA LEU A 225 -10.54 -9.34 26.49
C LEU A 225 -11.60 -8.85 27.49
N GLU A 226 -11.24 -8.72 28.77
CA GLU A 226 -12.14 -8.19 29.80
C GLU A 226 -12.66 -6.78 29.46
N LYS A 227 -11.75 -5.89 29.06
CA LYS A 227 -12.07 -4.52 28.66
C LYS A 227 -12.89 -4.48 27.38
N GLU A 228 -12.37 -5.09 26.31
CA GLU A 228 -12.96 -4.96 24.97
C GLU A 228 -14.30 -5.68 24.87
N PHE A 229 -14.47 -6.81 25.55
CA PHE A 229 -15.71 -7.59 25.49
C PHE A 229 -16.66 -7.32 26.65
N GLY A 230 -16.24 -6.54 27.65
CA GLY A 230 -17.03 -6.28 28.86
C GLY A 230 -17.19 -7.51 29.74
N LEU A 231 -16.15 -8.35 29.83
CA LEU A 231 -16.17 -9.55 30.67
C LEU A 231 -15.77 -9.19 32.11
N ALA A 232 -16.42 -9.82 33.09
CA ALA A 232 -16.01 -9.68 34.48
C ALA A 232 -14.64 -10.34 34.75
N ARG A 233 -14.35 -11.44 34.04
CA ARG A 233 -13.07 -12.15 34.12
C ARG A 233 -12.88 -13.06 32.90
N ALA A 234 -11.78 -12.92 32.17
CA ALA A 234 -11.38 -13.86 31.11
C ALA A 234 -10.60 -15.04 31.70
N SER A 235 -10.81 -16.27 31.20
CA SER A 235 -9.97 -17.42 31.59
C SER A 235 -8.63 -17.43 30.85
N ILE A 236 -7.70 -18.31 31.25
CA ILE A 236 -6.43 -18.47 30.52
C ILE A 236 -6.68 -19.16 29.18
N GLU A 237 -7.63 -20.09 29.14
CA GLU A 237 -8.07 -20.80 27.95
C GLU A 237 -8.69 -19.84 26.92
N ASP A 238 -9.55 -18.92 27.37
CA ASP A 238 -10.14 -17.89 26.50
C ASP A 238 -9.05 -16.99 25.88
N ALA A 239 -8.08 -16.59 26.70
CA ALA A 239 -6.94 -15.81 26.25
C ALA A 239 -6.06 -16.59 25.27
N ALA A 240 -5.84 -17.89 25.50
CA ALA A 240 -5.07 -18.73 24.61
C ALA A 240 -5.76 -18.88 23.24
N VAL A 241 -7.07 -19.08 23.21
CA VAL A 241 -7.86 -19.11 21.97
C VAL A 241 -7.71 -17.81 21.20
N ALA A 242 -7.90 -16.67 21.88
CA ALA A 242 -7.75 -15.36 21.26
C ALA A 242 -6.33 -15.15 20.70
N LYS A 243 -5.30 -15.54 21.46
CA LYS A 243 -3.90 -15.41 21.03
C LYS A 243 -3.58 -16.26 19.81
N ILE A 244 -4.02 -17.52 19.77
CA ILE A 244 -3.83 -18.42 18.62
C ILE A 244 -4.44 -17.82 17.34
N ILE A 245 -5.65 -17.28 17.44
CA ILE A 245 -6.35 -16.70 16.29
C ILE A 245 -5.65 -15.41 15.84
N ALA A 246 -5.27 -14.53 16.78
CA ALA A 246 -4.54 -13.30 16.48
C ALA A 246 -3.24 -13.60 15.73
N GLU A 247 -2.40 -14.48 16.29
CA GLU A 247 -1.12 -14.90 15.70
C GLU A 247 -1.30 -15.53 14.31
N ALA A 248 -2.35 -16.34 14.09
CA ALA A 248 -2.61 -16.95 12.80
C ALA A 248 -2.93 -15.89 11.73
N ILE A 249 -3.75 -14.90 12.07
CA ILE A 249 -4.12 -13.82 11.14
C ILE A 249 -2.94 -12.88 10.90
N GLY A 250 -2.25 -12.44 11.96
CA GLY A 250 -1.08 -11.57 11.88
C GLY A 250 0.06 -12.19 11.06
N ARG A 251 0.38 -13.46 11.34
CA ARG A 251 1.38 -14.22 10.57
C ARG A 251 0.98 -14.35 9.10
N ARG A 252 -0.28 -14.67 8.79
CA ARG A 252 -0.76 -14.76 7.40
C ARG A 252 -0.58 -13.41 6.69
N ALA A 253 -1.02 -12.31 7.32
CA ALA A 253 -0.90 -10.97 6.75
C ALA A 253 0.55 -10.62 6.42
N ALA A 254 1.47 -10.80 7.38
CA ALA A 254 2.89 -10.53 7.17
C ALA A 254 3.52 -11.43 6.10
N ARG A 255 3.14 -12.71 6.03
CA ARG A 255 3.68 -13.62 5.00
C ARG A 255 3.18 -13.29 3.59
N LEU A 256 1.93 -12.87 3.45
CA LEU A 256 1.40 -12.36 2.17
C LEU A 256 2.08 -11.04 1.78
N SER A 257 2.35 -10.14 2.73
CA SER A 257 3.19 -8.96 2.49
C SER A 257 4.59 -9.31 2.00
N GLY A 258 5.22 -10.32 2.61
CA GLY A 258 6.52 -10.83 2.16
C GLY A 258 6.48 -11.42 0.75
N ALA A 259 5.38 -12.10 0.37
CA ALA A 259 5.19 -12.58 -1.00
C ALA A 259 5.08 -11.44 -2.02
N ALA A 260 4.40 -10.35 -1.69
CA ALA A 260 4.34 -9.16 -2.55
C ALA A 260 5.72 -8.50 -2.75
N ILE A 261 6.50 -8.35 -1.67
CA ILE A 261 7.89 -7.89 -1.74
C ILE A 261 8.73 -8.84 -2.59
N ALA A 262 8.60 -10.15 -2.38
CA ALA A 262 9.33 -11.16 -3.12
C ALA A 262 9.06 -11.08 -4.62
N ALA A 263 7.80 -10.90 -5.02
CA ALA A 263 7.41 -10.75 -6.42
C ALA A 263 8.16 -9.59 -7.10
N VAL A 264 8.24 -8.43 -6.43
CA VAL A 264 9.00 -7.27 -6.94
C VAL A 264 10.51 -7.56 -7.02
N VAL A 265 11.09 -8.14 -5.98
CA VAL A 265 12.52 -8.50 -5.96
C VAL A 265 12.87 -9.45 -7.11
N ILE A 266 12.03 -10.46 -7.35
CA ILE A 266 12.21 -11.42 -8.44
C ILE A 266 12.01 -10.73 -9.79
N LYS A 267 10.94 -9.96 -9.95
CA LYS A 267 10.57 -9.26 -11.20
C LYS A 267 11.68 -8.33 -11.67
N THR A 268 12.27 -7.56 -10.76
CA THR A 268 13.34 -6.62 -11.10
C THR A 268 14.66 -7.30 -11.44
N GLY A 269 14.86 -8.56 -11.03
CA GLY A 269 16.10 -9.31 -11.21
C GLY A 269 17.31 -8.74 -10.47
N ARG A 270 17.13 -7.66 -9.68
CA ARG A 270 18.22 -6.92 -9.04
C ARG A 270 18.94 -7.73 -7.97
N LEU A 271 18.31 -8.77 -7.43
CA LEU A 271 18.96 -9.70 -6.50
C LEU A 271 20.09 -10.49 -7.16
N ASN A 272 19.94 -10.82 -8.44
CA ASN A 272 20.91 -11.60 -9.23
C ASN A 272 21.89 -10.71 -10.01
N ASP A 273 21.79 -9.39 -9.88
CA ASP A 273 22.68 -8.47 -10.58
C ASP A 273 24.12 -8.62 -10.05
N SER A 274 24.97 -9.20 -10.88
CA SER A 274 26.39 -9.44 -10.61
C SER A 274 27.28 -8.26 -11.02
N SER A 275 26.70 -7.13 -11.44
CA SER A 275 27.44 -5.94 -11.87
C SER A 275 28.27 -5.28 -10.76
N GLY A 276 28.10 -5.70 -9.50
CA GLY A 276 28.82 -5.17 -8.34
C GLY A 276 28.40 -3.75 -7.94
N LYS A 277 27.34 -3.21 -8.55
CA LYS A 277 26.87 -1.84 -8.31
C LYS A 277 26.15 -1.66 -6.97
N ALA A 278 25.52 -2.70 -6.45
CA ALA A 278 24.86 -2.68 -5.15
C ALA A 278 25.00 -4.04 -4.45
N ASN A 279 25.45 -4.00 -3.19
CA ASN A 279 25.55 -5.19 -2.35
C ASN A 279 24.19 -5.55 -1.74
N TYR A 280 23.36 -4.54 -1.49
CA TYR A 280 22.06 -4.65 -0.84
C TYR A 280 20.92 -4.11 -1.71
N LEU A 281 19.72 -4.67 -1.51
CA LEU A 281 18.47 -4.14 -2.02
C LEU A 281 17.73 -3.45 -0.87
N ASP A 282 17.45 -2.16 -1.02
CA ASP A 282 16.74 -1.39 -0.02
C ASP A 282 15.24 -1.38 -0.32
N VAL A 283 14.46 -1.82 0.67
CA VAL A 283 13.00 -1.80 0.67
C VAL A 283 12.55 -0.81 1.74
N GLY A 284 11.99 0.30 1.30
CA GLY A 284 11.37 1.30 2.17
C GLY A 284 10.00 0.81 2.59
N VAL A 285 9.73 0.75 3.88
CA VAL A 285 8.42 0.37 4.40
C VAL A 285 7.81 1.47 5.25
N GLU A 286 6.50 1.64 5.18
CA GLU A 286 5.73 2.58 5.98
C GLU A 286 4.40 1.93 6.40
N GLY A 287 3.76 2.46 7.45
CA GLY A 287 2.44 2.03 7.89
C GLY A 287 2.43 1.34 9.25
N SER A 288 1.27 1.38 9.88
CA SER A 288 1.09 0.99 11.28
C SER A 288 1.38 -0.49 11.56
N LEU A 289 1.23 -1.38 10.56
CA LEU A 289 1.50 -2.81 10.78
C LEU A 289 3.00 -3.06 10.95
N VAL A 290 3.81 -2.57 10.01
CA VAL A 290 5.26 -2.78 10.08
C VAL A 290 5.91 -1.99 11.21
N GLU A 291 5.34 -0.85 11.60
CA GLU A 291 5.89 -0.02 12.68
C GLU A 291 5.51 -0.51 14.09
N HIS A 292 4.30 -1.05 14.27
CA HIS A 292 3.76 -1.31 15.61
C HIS A 292 3.27 -2.74 15.86
N TYR A 293 3.03 -3.54 14.82
CA TYR A 293 2.50 -4.88 14.99
C TYR A 293 3.63 -5.85 15.39
N PRO A 294 3.52 -6.58 16.52
CA PRO A 294 4.59 -7.44 17.01
C PRO A 294 5.03 -8.48 15.99
N GLY A 295 6.35 -8.57 15.74
CA GLY A 295 6.93 -9.58 14.86
C GLY A 295 6.55 -9.49 13.37
N PHE A 296 5.92 -8.39 12.93
CA PHE A 296 5.45 -8.29 11.54
C PHE A 296 6.60 -8.31 10.52
N GLU A 297 7.67 -7.54 10.74
CA GLU A 297 8.86 -7.57 9.87
C GLU A 297 9.53 -8.96 9.87
N GLU A 298 9.63 -9.64 11.01
CA GLU A 298 10.27 -10.96 11.06
C GLU A 298 9.45 -12.00 10.28
N ASN A 299 8.11 -11.96 10.37
CA ASN A 299 7.27 -12.84 9.56
C ASN A 299 7.33 -12.51 8.05
N ILE A 300 7.56 -11.24 7.67
CA ILE A 300 7.88 -10.86 6.30
C ILE A 300 9.20 -11.51 5.87
N ARG A 301 10.25 -11.41 6.70
CA ARG A 301 11.56 -12.00 6.42
C ARG A 301 11.49 -13.52 6.31
N ASP A 302 10.72 -14.19 7.17
CA ASP A 302 10.49 -15.63 7.06
C ASP A 302 9.83 -16.00 5.73
N ALA A 303 8.84 -15.22 5.28
CA ALA A 303 8.26 -15.45 3.95
C ALA A 303 9.28 -15.25 2.83
N LEU A 304 10.16 -14.25 2.91
CA LEU A 304 11.24 -14.05 1.94
C LEU A 304 12.22 -15.24 1.92
N ARG A 305 12.59 -15.77 3.09
CA ARG A 305 13.47 -16.95 3.21
C ARG A 305 12.84 -18.20 2.60
N ASP A 306 11.52 -18.33 2.72
CA ASP A 306 10.77 -19.48 2.19
C ASP A 306 10.57 -19.44 0.67
N VAL A 307 10.72 -18.27 0.03
CA VAL A 307 10.63 -18.13 -1.43
C VAL A 307 11.92 -18.66 -2.08
N PRO A 308 11.89 -19.73 -2.89
CA PRO A 308 13.10 -20.39 -3.37
C PRO A 308 14.06 -19.50 -4.17
N GLN A 309 13.53 -18.54 -4.95
CA GLN A 309 14.30 -17.60 -5.74
C GLN A 309 15.03 -16.54 -4.90
N ILE A 310 14.66 -16.38 -3.62
CA ILE A 310 15.28 -15.47 -2.68
C ILE A 310 16.13 -16.27 -1.69
N GLY A 311 15.50 -17.17 -0.94
CA GLY A 311 16.17 -18.02 0.04
C GLY A 311 16.85 -17.21 1.17
N LEU A 312 17.58 -17.93 2.03
CA LEU A 312 18.27 -17.33 3.17
C LEU A 312 19.33 -16.30 2.76
N GLU A 313 20.13 -16.60 1.72
CA GLU A 313 21.19 -15.71 1.26
C GLU A 313 20.64 -14.47 0.53
N GLY A 314 19.54 -14.61 -0.21
CA GLY A 314 18.88 -13.48 -0.84
C GLY A 314 18.23 -12.55 0.18
N GLU A 315 17.56 -13.11 1.18
CA GLU A 315 16.93 -12.32 2.26
C GLU A 315 17.95 -11.48 3.03
N ARG A 316 19.15 -12.03 3.32
CA ARG A 316 20.24 -11.27 3.95
C ARG A 316 20.71 -10.06 3.15
N ARG A 317 20.48 -10.04 1.84
CA ARG A 317 20.80 -8.89 0.97
C ARG A 317 19.66 -7.88 0.90
N ILE A 318 18.50 -8.15 1.49
CA ILE A 318 17.35 -7.24 1.52
C ILE A 318 17.34 -6.45 2.84
N ARG A 319 17.51 -5.13 2.73
CA ARG A 319 17.41 -4.18 3.84
C ARG A 319 16.02 -3.56 3.85
N ILE A 320 15.15 -4.10 4.69
CA ILE A 320 13.87 -3.48 5.04
C ILE A 320 14.17 -2.34 6.02
N GLY A 321 13.65 -1.15 5.75
CA GLY A 321 13.83 -0.01 6.64
C GLY A 321 12.65 0.95 6.59
N LEU A 322 12.27 1.46 7.76
CA LEU A 322 11.19 2.44 7.90
C LEU A 322 11.53 3.73 7.12
N ALA A 323 10.70 4.06 6.15
CA ALA A 323 10.74 5.34 5.47
C ALA A 323 9.83 6.32 6.22
N ARG A 324 10.40 7.02 7.21
CA ARG A 324 9.64 7.98 8.01
C ARG A 324 9.16 9.13 7.13
N ASP A 325 7.86 9.38 7.15
CA ASP A 325 7.20 10.47 6.42
C ASP A 325 7.43 10.39 4.89
N GLY A 326 7.14 9.22 4.29
CA GLY A 326 7.22 9.05 2.84
C GLY A 326 6.27 10.00 2.10
N SER A 327 5.08 10.20 2.64
CA SER A 327 4.07 11.12 2.08
C SER A 327 4.46 12.60 2.14
N GLY A 328 5.23 13.06 3.13
CA GLY A 328 5.74 14.43 3.22
C GLY A 328 7.11 14.62 2.58
N VAL A 329 8.14 13.97 3.14
CA VAL A 329 9.53 14.08 2.67
C VAL A 329 9.67 13.56 1.24
N GLY A 330 9.05 12.41 0.93
CA GLY A 330 9.10 11.83 -0.41
C GLY A 330 8.46 12.75 -1.45
N ALA A 331 7.30 13.35 -1.13
CA ALA A 331 6.65 14.31 -2.02
C ALA A 331 7.51 15.55 -2.29
N ALA A 332 8.15 16.09 -1.25
CA ALA A 332 9.07 17.22 -1.39
C ALA A 332 10.28 16.87 -2.27
N LEU A 333 10.83 15.66 -2.14
CA LEU A 333 11.92 15.18 -3.00
C LEU A 333 11.48 15.04 -4.47
N ILE A 334 10.28 14.49 -4.71
CA ILE A 334 9.73 14.37 -6.07
C ILE A 334 9.52 15.77 -6.68
N ALA A 335 8.94 16.69 -5.91
CA ALA A 335 8.73 18.07 -6.32
C ALA A 335 10.03 18.78 -6.69
N MET A 336 11.10 18.57 -5.91
CA MET A 336 12.44 19.10 -6.19
C MET A 336 13.01 18.54 -7.50
N VAL A 337 12.89 17.24 -7.74
CA VAL A 337 13.38 16.60 -8.97
C VAL A 337 12.59 17.10 -10.19
N ALA A 338 11.26 17.15 -10.09
CA ALA A 338 10.38 17.65 -11.14
C ALA A 338 10.68 19.11 -11.49
N ASP A 339 10.86 19.96 -10.48
CA ASP A 339 11.16 21.38 -10.67
C ASP A 339 12.52 21.58 -11.35
N LYS A 340 13.54 20.80 -10.95
CA LYS A 340 14.86 20.81 -11.57
C LYS A 340 14.81 20.39 -13.04
N GLN A 341 14.08 19.32 -13.37
CA GLN A 341 13.91 18.85 -14.74
C GLN A 341 13.20 19.90 -15.60
N ARG A 342 12.14 20.53 -15.07
CA ARG A 342 11.45 21.64 -15.74
C ARG A 342 12.40 22.80 -16.03
N ALA A 343 13.18 23.23 -15.03
CA ALA A 343 14.14 24.32 -15.19
C ALA A 343 15.23 24.00 -16.22
N GLN A 344 15.69 22.74 -16.28
CA GLN A 344 16.63 22.27 -17.30
C GLN A 344 16.02 22.28 -18.70
N ALA A 345 14.79 21.80 -18.86
CA ALA A 345 14.07 21.82 -20.14
C ALA A 345 13.86 23.25 -20.66
N VAL A 346 13.49 24.18 -19.78
CA VAL A 346 13.34 25.62 -20.15
C VAL A 346 14.68 26.20 -20.60
N LYS A 347 15.79 25.89 -19.92
CA LYS A 347 17.13 26.33 -20.33
C LYS A 347 17.58 25.72 -21.66
N ALA A 348 17.28 24.44 -21.90
CA ALA A 348 17.60 23.77 -23.15
C ALA A 348 16.78 24.36 -24.33
N GLY A 349 15.49 24.63 -24.13
CA GLY A 349 14.64 25.31 -25.10
C GLY A 349 15.03 26.77 -25.35
N ALA A 350 15.57 27.46 -24.34
CA ALA A 350 16.08 28.83 -24.49
C ALA A 350 17.44 28.91 -25.23
N ASN A 351 18.25 27.84 -25.18
CA ASN A 351 19.53 27.73 -25.92
C ASN A 351 19.36 27.18 -27.34
N GLY A 352 18.23 26.55 -27.66
CA GLY A 352 17.85 26.17 -29.02
C GLY A 352 17.24 27.35 -29.76
N GLY A 353 18.10 28.26 -30.22
CA GLY A 353 17.71 29.52 -30.85
C GLY A 353 16.67 29.37 -31.96
N LEU A 354 15.81 30.40 -32.06
CA LEU A 354 15.00 30.73 -33.21
C LEU A 354 15.79 30.50 -34.51
N ASP A 355 15.41 29.46 -35.27
CA ASP A 355 15.69 29.40 -36.70
C ASP A 355 14.45 29.84 -37.47
N ALA A 356 14.65 30.72 -38.45
CA ALA A 356 13.66 31.53 -39.12
C ALA A 356 12.84 30.78 -40.18
N THR A 357 12.50 29.52 -39.91
CA THR A 357 11.68 28.68 -40.81
C THR A 357 10.63 27.86 -40.08
N GLY A 358 10.02 28.39 -39.01
CA GLY A 358 8.61 28.11 -38.64
C GLY A 358 8.12 26.65 -38.64
N LYS A 359 8.97 25.65 -38.37
CA LYS A 359 8.60 24.24 -38.16
C LYS A 359 9.44 23.67 -37.03
N GLY A 360 9.03 23.98 -35.80
CA GLY A 360 9.51 23.31 -34.60
C GLY A 360 8.57 22.16 -34.23
N LEU A 361 9.16 20.96 -34.14
CA LEU A 361 8.67 19.74 -33.48
C LEU A 361 7.15 19.49 -33.54
N GLU A 362 6.76 18.55 -34.41
CA GLU A 362 5.46 17.87 -34.33
C GLU A 362 5.27 17.31 -32.92
N VAL A 363 4.38 17.95 -32.16
CA VAL A 363 3.62 17.29 -31.12
C VAL A 363 2.82 16.22 -31.85
N VAL A 364 3.09 14.95 -31.56
CA VAL A 364 2.22 13.86 -32.01
C VAL A 364 0.85 14.13 -31.41
N GLU A 365 -0.06 14.67 -32.24
CA GLU A 365 -1.47 14.83 -31.89
C GLU A 365 -2.01 13.47 -31.44
N GLU A 366 -2.49 13.42 -30.20
CA GLU A 366 -3.33 12.34 -29.72
C GLU A 366 -4.50 12.16 -30.70
N ARG A 367 -4.65 10.95 -31.24
CA ARG A 367 -5.90 10.53 -31.84
C ARG A 367 -6.99 10.71 -30.81
N LYS A 368 -7.91 11.66 -31.08
CA LYS A 368 -9.21 11.76 -30.42
C LYS A 368 -9.86 10.38 -30.37
N LEU A 369 -9.92 9.76 -29.20
CA LEU A 369 -10.92 8.74 -28.91
C LEU A 369 -12.27 9.45 -28.86
N SER A 370 -13.07 9.27 -29.90
CA SER A 370 -14.43 9.80 -29.98
C SER A 370 -15.32 9.11 -28.95
N ALA A 371 -16.19 9.89 -28.31
CA ALA A 371 -17.15 9.50 -27.27
C ALA A 371 -18.30 8.58 -27.73
N ALA A 372 -18.03 7.56 -28.56
CA ALA A 372 -19.04 6.65 -29.11
C ALA A 372 -18.88 5.17 -28.72
N ASP A 373 -17.81 4.79 -28.01
CA ASP A 373 -17.64 3.42 -27.51
C ASP A 373 -17.93 3.35 -26.00
N THR A 374 -19.15 3.73 -25.61
CA THR A 374 -19.72 3.35 -24.31
C THR A 374 -20.46 2.02 -24.46
N GLY A 375 -19.70 0.92 -24.53
CA GLY A 375 -20.17 -0.42 -24.18
C GLY A 375 -20.03 -0.66 -22.67
N PRO A 376 -20.74 -1.63 -22.08
CA PRO A 376 -20.86 -1.74 -20.64
C PRO A 376 -19.49 -1.97 -19.98
N ALA A 377 -19.13 -1.03 -19.11
CA ALA A 377 -17.85 -0.93 -18.42
C ALA A 377 -17.64 -1.99 -17.32
N SER A 378 -18.03 -3.24 -17.57
CA SER A 378 -18.00 -4.33 -16.59
C SER A 378 -17.21 -5.57 -17.02
N GLU A 379 -16.39 -5.51 -18.08
CA GLU A 379 -15.64 -6.68 -18.58
C GLU A 379 -14.16 -6.45 -18.94
N GLN A 380 -13.52 -5.34 -18.53
CA GLN A 380 -12.10 -5.08 -18.85
C GLN A 380 -11.15 -4.84 -17.67
N LEU A 381 -11.56 -5.16 -16.44
CA LEU A 381 -10.69 -5.02 -15.24
C LEU A 381 -9.93 -6.28 -14.84
N VAL A 382 -10.03 -7.39 -15.59
CA VAL A 382 -9.28 -8.62 -15.29
C VAL A 382 -8.45 -9.02 -16.50
N SER A 383 -7.13 -9.16 -16.29
CA SER A 383 -6.09 -9.72 -17.19
C SER A 383 -5.03 -8.72 -17.66
N ALA A 384 -3.89 -8.67 -16.95
CA ALA A 384 -2.64 -9.27 -17.43
C ALA A 384 -1.39 -8.68 -16.71
N VAL A 385 -0.81 -9.54 -15.85
CA VAL A 385 0.58 -9.69 -15.36
C VAL A 385 1.56 -8.52 -15.50
#